data_AF-A0A939PMY9-F1
#
_entry.id   AF-A0A939PMY9-F1
#
_cell.length_a   1.000
_cell.length_b   1.000
_cell.length_c   1.000
_cell.angle_alpha   90.00
_cell.angle_beta   90.00
_cell.angle_gamma   90.00
#
_symmetry.space_group_name_H-M   'P 1'
#
loop_
_entity.id
_entity.type
_entity.pdbx_description
1 polymer ?
#
loop_
_entity_poly.entity_id
_entity_poly.type
_entity_poly.pdbx_seq_one_letter_code
_entity_poly.pdbx_strand_id
1 'polypeptide(L)'
;MVLAISFLEAPLKFRAPDVTLRIGLGIGRLVFRALNAIEALLAVVIVVLVIAGEPGTAAVVGVVVTVVILVAQLVGVRPRLTKRSDRVLAGEDAPRSHAHYFYIGLEAAKVIALITTGILLLNAA
;
A
#
# COMPACT_ATOMS: atom_id res chain seq x y z
N MET A 1 3.76 8.19 4.72
CA MET A 1 4.33 7.25 3.73
C MET A 1 3.42 7.04 2.53
N VAL A 2 2.20 6.52 2.74
CA VAL A 2 1.26 6.13 1.66
C VAL A 2 0.94 7.26 0.68
N LEU A 3 0.56 8.45 1.17
CA LEU A 3 0.22 9.59 0.31
C LEU A 3 1.41 10.07 -0.53
N ALA A 4 2.59 10.20 0.08
CA ALA A 4 3.78 10.69 -0.57
C ALA A 4 4.30 9.72 -1.65
N ILE A 5 4.35 8.42 -1.35
CA ILE A 5 4.92 7.43 -2.28
C ILE A 5 3.88 6.90 -3.27
N SER A 6 2.72 6.42 -2.79
CA SER A 6 1.73 5.77 -3.64
C SER A 6 0.98 6.74 -4.57
N PHE A 7 0.74 7.98 -4.13
CA PHE A 7 -0.05 8.95 -4.89
C PHE A 7 0.76 10.08 -5.53
N LEU A 8 1.84 10.53 -4.89
CA LEU A 8 2.65 11.65 -5.38
C LEU A 8 3.87 11.18 -6.19
N GLU A 9 4.75 10.37 -5.60
CA GLU A 9 6.00 9.92 -6.23
C GLU A 9 5.73 9.02 -7.44
N ALA A 10 4.82 8.06 -7.32
CA ALA A 10 4.52 7.08 -8.35
C ALA A 10 4.14 7.69 -9.72
N PRO A 11 3.27 8.72 -9.82
CA PRO A 11 3.04 9.42 -11.08
C PRO A 11 4.12 10.44 -11.43
N LEU A 12 4.69 11.15 -10.44
CA LEU A 12 5.60 12.26 -10.70
C LEU A 12 6.94 11.79 -11.27
N LYS A 13 7.44 10.61 -10.87
CA LYS A 13 8.71 10.07 -11.37
C LYS A 13 8.72 9.81 -12.89
N PHE A 14 7.57 9.61 -13.52
CA PHE A 14 7.47 9.45 -14.98
C PHE A 14 7.45 10.80 -15.73
N ARG A 15 7.37 11.92 -15.01
CA ARG A 15 7.43 13.27 -15.58
C ARG A 15 8.83 13.87 -15.53
N ALA A 16 9.78 13.19 -14.90
CA ALA A 16 11.17 13.63 -14.86
C ALA A 16 11.83 13.48 -16.24
N PRO A 17 12.69 14.44 -16.65
CA PRO A 17 13.45 14.34 -17.89
C PRO A 17 14.29 13.06 -17.90
N ASP A 18 14.46 12.47 -19.09
CA ASP A 18 15.26 11.27 -19.36
C ASP A 18 14.78 9.96 -18.68
N VAL A 19 13.65 9.98 -17.96
CA VAL A 19 13.09 8.76 -17.36
C VAL A 19 12.36 7.94 -18.42
N THR A 20 12.97 6.81 -18.78
CA THR A 20 12.29 5.81 -19.61
C THR A 20 11.28 5.00 -18.81
N LEU A 21 10.27 4.42 -19.48
CA LEU A 21 9.28 3.54 -18.86
C LEU A 21 9.94 2.39 -18.09
N ARG A 22 11.00 1.80 -18.66
CA ARG A 22 11.76 0.70 -18.04
C ARG A 22 12.39 1.13 -16.71
N ILE A 23 13.03 2.31 -16.68
CA ILE A 23 13.63 2.88 -15.47
C ILE A 23 12.54 3.18 -14.43
N GLY A 24 11.48 3.89 -14.81
CA GLY A 24 10.41 4.26 -13.88
C GLY A 24 9.66 3.06 -13.27
N LEU A 25 9.46 1.99 -14.06
CA LEU A 25 8.91 0.71 -13.58
C LEU A 25 9.88 0.00 -12.64
N GLY A 26 11.17 -0.03 -12.96
CA GLY A 26 12.22 -0.61 -12.11
C GLY A 26 12.27 0.05 -10.72
N ILE A 27 12.36 1.39 -10.69
CA ILE A 27 12.32 2.20 -9.46
C ILE A 27 11.03 1.90 -8.68
N GLY A 28 9.89 1.85 -9.38
CA GLY A 28 8.61 1.54 -8.76
C GLY A 28 8.61 0.21 -7.99
N ARG A 29 9.14 -0.86 -8.58
CA ARG A 29 9.18 -2.16 -7.89
C ARG A 29 9.97 -2.11 -6.59
N LEU A 30 11.13 -1.46 -6.60
CA LEU A 30 12.00 -1.35 -5.43
C LEU A 30 11.33 -0.55 -4.33
N VAL A 31 10.84 0.65 -4.67
CA VAL A 31 10.19 1.55 -3.71
C VAL A 31 8.93 0.91 -3.13
N PHE A 32 8.04 0.37 -3.97
CA PHE A 32 6.84 -0.30 -3.47
C PHE A 32 7.17 -1.56 -2.67
N ARG A 33 8.24 -2.31 -2.97
CA ARG A 33 8.67 -3.43 -2.14
C ARG A 33 9.12 -2.98 -0.75
N ALA A 34 9.95 -1.94 -0.68
CA ALA A 34 10.41 -1.39 0.59
C ALA A 34 9.25 -0.83 1.41
N LEU A 35 8.37 -0.04 0.78
CA LEU A 35 7.17 0.52 1.40
C LEU A 35 6.30 -0.57 2.01
N ASN A 36 5.93 -1.58 1.22
CA ASN A 36 5.08 -2.68 1.69
C ASN A 36 5.70 -3.48 2.85
N ALA A 37 7.03 -3.66 2.86
CA ALA A 37 7.73 -4.32 3.95
C ALA A 37 7.67 -3.49 5.24
N ILE A 38 7.86 -2.17 5.14
CA ILE A 38 7.75 -1.25 6.27
C ILE A 38 6.29 -1.21 6.78
N GLU A 39 5.30 -1.17 5.89
CA GLU A 39 3.89 -1.21 6.28
C GLU A 39 3.53 -2.51 7.00
N ALA A 40 4.02 -3.66 6.52
CA ALA A 40 3.83 -4.93 7.19
C ALA A 40 4.46 -4.96 8.59
N LEU A 41 5.69 -4.44 8.73
CA LEU A 41 6.36 -4.32 10.03
C LEU A 41 5.57 -3.42 10.98
N LEU A 42 5.13 -2.24 10.53
CA LEU A 42 4.33 -1.33 11.33
C LEU A 42 2.97 -1.95 11.73
N ALA A 43 2.33 -2.69 10.82
CA ALA A 43 1.10 -3.41 11.13
C ALA A 43 1.31 -4.45 12.24
N VAL A 44 2.41 -5.21 12.19
CA VAL A 44 2.78 -6.15 13.26
C VAL A 44 3.00 -5.43 14.58
N VAL A 45 3.73 -4.31 14.58
CA VAL A 45 3.96 -3.51 15.80
C VAL A 45 2.63 -3.02 16.40
N ILE A 46 1.73 -2.47 15.58
CA ILE A 46 0.41 -2.00 16.04
C ILE A 46 -0.40 -3.15 16.63
N VAL A 47 -0.41 -4.33 15.99
CA VAL A 47 -1.11 -5.52 16.50
C VAL A 47 -0.55 -5.94 17.86
N VAL A 48 0.77 -5.98 18.02
CA VAL A 48 1.41 -6.31 19.32
C VAL A 48 1.03 -5.30 20.40
N LEU A 49 1.05 -3.99 20.09
CA LEU A 49 0.65 -2.95 21.04
C LEU A 49 -0.83 -3.06 21.45
N VAL A 50 -1.72 -3.38 20.50
CA VAL A 50 -3.14 -3.62 20.77
C VAL A 50 -3.36 -4.85 21.66
N ILE A 51 -2.60 -5.93 21.45
CA ILE A 51 -2.69 -7.15 22.27
C ILE A 51 -2.12 -6.90 23.68
N ALA A 52 -1.07 -6.10 23.80
CA ALA A 52 -0.41 -5.80 25.07
C ALA A 52 -1.16 -4.78 25.94
N GLY A 53 -2.09 -4.01 25.35
CA GLY A 53 -2.92 -3.04 26.06
C GLY A 53 -4.36 -3.52 26.27
N GLU A 54 -5.21 -2.61 26.74
CA GLU A 54 -6.67 -2.82 26.87
C GLU A 54 -7.45 -1.86 25.96
N PRO A 55 -7.25 -1.89 24.63
CA PRO A 55 -7.95 -0.98 23.73
C PRO A 55 -9.44 -1.32 23.64
N GLY A 56 -10.28 -0.29 23.50
CA GLY A 56 -11.71 -0.47 23.27
C GLY A 56 -12.00 -1.26 21.98
N THR A 57 -13.13 -1.96 21.94
CA THR A 57 -13.55 -2.83 20.80
C THR A 57 -13.46 -2.13 19.45
N ALA A 58 -13.82 -0.84 19.38
CA ALA A 58 -13.77 -0.06 18.14
C ALA A 58 -12.33 0.08 17.59
N ALA A 59 -11.33 0.25 18.45
CA ALA A 59 -9.94 0.33 18.04
C ALA A 59 -9.41 -1.02 17.55
N VAL A 60 -9.78 -2.13 18.22
CA VAL A 60 -9.45 -3.49 17.78
C VAL A 60 -10.01 -3.76 16.38
N VAL A 61 -11.30 -3.43 16.15
CA VAL A 61 -11.94 -3.58 14.84
C VAL A 61 -11.22 -2.73 13.78
N GLY A 62 -10.87 -1.48 14.09
CA GLY A 62 -10.13 -0.61 13.17
C GLY A 62 -8.77 -1.18 12.75
N VAL A 63 -8.02 -1.74 13.69
CA VAL A 63 -6.74 -2.42 13.41
C VAL A 63 -6.95 -3.66 12.54
N VAL A 64 -7.92 -4.51 12.87
CA VAL A 64 -8.23 -5.71 12.07
C VAL A 64 -8.58 -5.33 10.64
N VAL A 65 -9.45 -4.33 10.44
CA VAL A 65 -9.82 -3.84 9.11
C VAL A 65 -8.59 -3.36 8.35
N THR A 66 -7.72 -2.57 8.98
CA THR A 66 -6.49 -2.06 8.37
C THR A 66 -5.57 -3.20 7.93
N VAL A 67 -5.38 -4.22 8.79
CA VAL A 67 -4.55 -5.40 8.48
C VAL A 67 -5.14 -6.20 7.32
N VAL A 68 -6.45 -6.42 7.31
CA VAL A 68 -7.13 -7.14 6.22
C VAL A 68 -6.96 -6.43 4.89
N ILE A 69 -7.10 -5.09 4.86
CA ILE A 69 -6.87 -4.29 3.64
C ILE A 69 -5.42 -4.46 3.16
N LEU A 70 -4.44 -4.36 4.07
CA LEU A 70 -3.03 -4.54 3.73
C LEU A 70 -2.76 -5.94 3.15
N VAL A 71 -3.28 -6.99 3.77
CA VAL A 71 -3.14 -8.38 3.28
C VAL A 71 -3.78 -8.52 1.89
N ALA A 72 -4.98 -7.97 1.69
CA ALA A 72 -5.65 -7.99 0.39
C ALA A 72 -4.82 -7.29 -0.70
N GLN A 73 -4.19 -6.16 -0.39
CA GLN A 73 -3.27 -5.48 -1.32
C GLN A 73 -2.06 -6.36 -1.66
N LEU A 74 -1.39 -6.91 -0.64
CA LEU A 74 -0.15 -7.67 -0.80
C LEU A 74 -0.33 -8.99 -1.54
N VAL A 75 -1.43 -9.71 -1.25
CA VAL A 75 -1.67 -11.05 -1.78
C VAL A 75 -2.55 -11.02 -3.02
N GLY A 76 -3.57 -10.15 -3.06
CA GLY A 76 -4.54 -10.11 -4.15
C GLY A 76 -4.14 -9.23 -5.33
N VAL A 77 -3.55 -8.06 -5.06
CA VAL A 77 -3.38 -7.02 -6.08
C VAL A 77 -1.95 -6.94 -6.58
N ARG A 78 -0.99 -6.94 -5.65
CA ARG A 78 0.42 -6.76 -5.93
C ARG A 78 0.99 -7.81 -6.90
N PRO A 79 0.71 -9.13 -6.77
CA PRO A 79 1.26 -10.13 -7.69
C PRO A 79 0.81 -9.90 -9.14
N ARG A 80 -0.44 -9.45 -9.32
CA ARG A 80 -1.00 -9.13 -10.64
C ARG A 80 -0.31 -7.91 -11.26
N LEU A 81 -0.05 -6.87 -10.46
CA LEU A 81 0.68 -5.68 -10.91
C LEU A 81 2.13 -6.01 -11.26
N THR A 82 2.81 -6.82 -10.45
CA THR A 82 4.20 -7.25 -10.72
C THR A 82 4.29 -8.06 -12.01
N LYS A 83 3.42 -9.07 -12.19
CA LYS A 83 3.37 -9.88 -13.42
C LYS A 83 3.15 -9.03 -14.67
N ARG A 84 2.29 -8.01 -14.59
CA ARG A 84 2.10 -7.04 -15.68
C ARG A 84 3.38 -6.25 -15.94
N SER A 85 3.99 -5.69 -14.89
CA SER A 85 5.23 -4.94 -15.05
C SER A 85 6.35 -5.79 -15.64
N ASP A 86 6.42 -7.09 -15.35
CA ASP A 86 7.40 -8.02 -15.93
C ASP A 86 7.21 -8.21 -17.43
N ARG A 87 5.97 -8.39 -17.88
CA ARG A 87 5.63 -8.48 -19.32
C ARG A 87 6.01 -7.21 -20.07
N VAL A 88 5.68 -6.04 -19.52
CA VAL A 88 6.06 -4.74 -20.12
C VAL A 88 7.59 -4.58 -20.17
N LEU A 89 8.32 -5.04 -19.14
CA LEU A 89 9.79 -5.00 -19.18
C LEU A 89 10.38 -6.00 -20.18
N ALA A 90 9.71 -7.13 -20.43
CA ALA A 90 10.07 -8.12 -21.44
C ALA A 90 9.78 -7.67 -22.88
N GLY A 91 9.14 -6.51 -23.07
CA GLY A 91 8.80 -5.96 -24.39
C GLY A 91 7.44 -6.39 -24.93
N GLU A 92 6.61 -7.04 -24.11
CA GLU A 92 5.23 -7.36 -24.50
C GLU A 92 4.31 -6.13 -24.38
N ASP A 93 3.44 -5.95 -25.37
CA ASP A 93 2.33 -5.00 -25.30
C ASP A 93 1.25 -5.53 -24.34
N ALA A 94 1.35 -5.11 -23.07
CA ALA A 94 0.39 -5.50 -22.04
C ALA A 94 -0.76 -4.47 -21.95
N PRO A 95 -2.00 -4.82 -22.37
CA PRO A 95 -3.14 -3.92 -22.33
C PRO A 95 -3.41 -3.37 -20.91
N ARG A 96 -4.09 -2.21 -20.84
CA ARG A 96 -4.37 -1.52 -19.57
C ARG A 96 -5.16 -2.44 -18.63
N SER A 97 -4.68 -2.62 -17.41
CA SER A 97 -5.31 -3.47 -16.40
C SER A 97 -6.08 -2.63 -15.38
N HIS A 98 -7.30 -3.06 -15.04
CA HIS A 98 -8.11 -2.47 -13.97
C HIS A 98 -7.54 -2.70 -12.56
N ALA A 99 -6.58 -3.61 -12.39
CA ALA A 99 -5.96 -3.92 -11.10
C ALA A 99 -5.28 -2.69 -10.46
N HIS A 100 -4.85 -1.73 -11.28
CA HIS A 100 -4.27 -0.49 -10.77
C HIS A 100 -5.30 0.39 -10.06
N TYR A 101 -6.53 0.49 -10.59
CA TYR A 101 -7.61 1.22 -9.92
C TYR A 101 -8.01 0.57 -8.60
N PHE A 102 -8.02 -0.77 -8.55
CA PHE A 102 -8.28 -1.49 -7.31
C PHE A 102 -7.18 -1.26 -6.26
N TYR A 103 -5.91 -1.19 -6.69
CA TYR A 103 -4.81 -0.80 -5.79
C TYR A 103 -5.03 0.60 -5.19
N ILE A 104 -5.37 1.59 -6.04
CA ILE A 104 -5.65 2.96 -5.61
C ILE A 104 -6.82 3.00 -4.62
N GLY A 105 -7.91 2.29 -4.92
CA GLY A 105 -9.08 2.21 -4.04
C GLY A 105 -8.76 1.61 -2.68
N LEU A 106 -7.99 0.52 -2.65
CA LEU A 106 -7.53 -0.07 -1.39
C LEU A 106 -6.56 0.83 -0.63
N GLU A 107 -5.70 1.59 -1.32
CA GLU A 107 -4.83 2.56 -0.64
C GLU A 107 -5.64 3.67 0.03
N ALA A 108 -6.64 4.21 -0.66
CA ALA A 108 -7.52 5.21 -0.09
C ALA A 108 -8.28 4.67 1.13
N ALA A 109 -8.83 3.45 1.01
CA ALA A 109 -9.50 2.78 2.13
C ALA A 109 -8.57 2.55 3.33
N LYS A 110 -7.33 2.12 3.09
CA LYS A 110 -6.31 1.91 4.13
C LYS A 110 -5.97 3.22 4.85
N VAL A 111 -5.81 4.32 4.12
CA VAL A 111 -5.55 5.64 4.70
C VAL A 111 -6.70 6.07 5.60
N ILE A 112 -7.95 5.92 5.15
CA ILE A 112 -9.13 6.24 5.95
C ILE A 112 -9.17 5.38 7.22
N ALA A 113 -8.99 4.06 7.08
CA ALA A 113 -8.99 3.12 8.19
C ALA A 113 -7.91 3.46 9.23
N LEU A 114 -6.70 3.80 8.80
CA LEU A 114 -5.61 4.22 9.68
C LEU A 114 -5.92 5.50 10.44
N ILE A 115 -6.47 6.52 9.76
CA ILE A 115 -6.85 7.79 10.39
C ILE A 115 -7.93 7.55 11.44
N THR A 116 -9.00 6.84 11.09
CA THR A 116 -10.10 6.52 12.01
C THR A 116 -9.60 5.72 13.21
N THR A 117 -8.77 4.70 12.98
CA THR A 117 -8.20 3.87 14.04
C THR A 117 -7.30 4.68 14.97
N GLY A 118 -6.47 5.57 14.41
CA GLY A 118 -5.62 6.47 15.20
C GLY A 118 -6.43 7.40 16.10
N ILE A 119 -7.51 8.00 15.59
CA ILE A 119 -8.41 8.85 16.38
C ILE A 119 -9.05 8.04 17.52
N LEU A 120 -9.53 6.82 17.23
CA LEU A 120 -10.15 5.96 18.25
C LEU A 120 -9.16 5.56 19.36
N LEU A 121 -7.92 5.23 18.99
CA LEU A 121 -6.87 4.88 19.96
C LEU A 121 -6.49 6.08 20.84
N LEU A 122 -6.45 7.30 20.29
CA LEU A 122 -6.11 8.50 21.04
C LEU A 122 -7.25 8.98 21.96
N ASN A 123 -8.50 8.77 21.57
CA ASN A 123 -9.66 9.14 22.38
C ASN A 123 -10.02 8.10 23.45
N ALA A 124 -9.43 6.90 23.39
CA ALA A 124 -9.60 5.84 24.38
C ALA A 124 -8.54 5.88 25.49
N ALA A 125 -7.59 6.82 25.41
CA ALA A 125 -6.50 7.01 26.38
C ALA A 125 -6.84 8.06 27.45
#